data_AF-A0A7C5C6V9-F1
#
_entry.id   AF-A0A7C5C6V9-F1
#
_cell.length_a   1.000
_cell.length_b   1.000
_cell.length_c   1.000
_cell.angle_alpha   90.00
_cell.angle_beta   90.00
_cell.angle_gamma   90.00
#
_symmetry.space_group_name_H-M   'P 1'
#
loop_
_entity.id
_entity.type
_entity.pdbx_description
1 polymer ?
#
loop_
_entity_poly.entity_id
_entity_poly.type
_entity_poly.pdbx_seq_one_letter_code
_entity_poly.pdbx_strand_id
1 'polypeptide(L)'
;MPARDKRAKRVAARENRQLLQGEDIATKRMFINVVFTGPKIELSKRLAIDVQRNIISSLRGSYDYIRDGGARGAPYYVLVGAQMPAVLVETGYLSNPKERKRLLDPNYQDKLAVGIVNGIISYLKNRERELD
;
A
#
# COMPACT_ATOMS: atom_id res chain seq x y z
N MET A 1 11.04 1.58 5.52
CA MET A 1 11.95 1.38 4.37
C MET A 1 12.07 2.71 3.64
N PRO A 2 13.24 3.37 3.62
CA PRO A 2 13.50 4.39 2.62
C PRO A 2 13.29 3.74 1.24
N ALA A 3 12.69 4.45 0.30
CA ALA A 3 12.28 3.88 -0.98
C ALA A 3 13.48 3.19 -1.69
N ARG A 4 13.49 1.85 -1.66
CA ARG A 4 14.58 1.04 -2.21
C ARG A 4 14.64 1.10 -3.75
N ASP A 5 13.56 1.55 -4.39
CA ASP A 5 13.40 1.51 -5.84
C ASP A 5 13.20 2.93 -6.42
N LYS A 6 14.03 3.30 -7.41
CA LYS A 6 13.90 4.56 -8.18
C LYS A 6 12.51 4.68 -8.81
N ARG A 7 11.86 3.57 -9.15
CA ARG A 7 10.49 3.55 -9.65
C ARG A 7 9.49 3.97 -8.57
N ALA A 8 9.59 3.42 -7.36
CA ALA A 8 8.70 3.74 -6.24
C ALA A 8 8.80 5.23 -5.85
N LYS A 9 10.01 5.80 -5.85
CA LYS A 9 10.21 7.25 -5.65
C LYS A 9 9.53 8.10 -6.73
N ARG A 10 9.65 7.71 -8.00
CA ARG A 10 9.02 8.43 -9.12
C ARG A 10 7.50 8.38 -9.07
N VAL A 11 6.93 7.23 -8.74
CA VAL A 11 5.47 7.08 -8.57
C VAL A 11 5.00 7.94 -7.41
N ALA A 12 5.63 7.85 -6.22
CA ALA A 12 5.28 8.70 -5.09
C ALA A 12 5.40 10.20 -5.40
N ALA A 13 6.44 10.63 -6.12
CA ALA A 13 6.57 12.02 -6.53
C ALA A 13 5.45 12.47 -7.48
N ARG A 14 4.92 11.58 -8.32
CA ARG A 14 3.77 11.86 -9.18
C ARG A 14 2.48 11.94 -8.36
N GLU A 15 2.21 10.96 -7.51
CA GLU A 15 1.01 10.93 -6.66
C GLU A 15 0.98 12.14 -5.69
N ASN A 16 2.13 12.50 -5.12
CA ASN A 16 2.24 13.64 -4.22
C ASN A 16 2.19 15.00 -4.96
N ARG A 17 2.36 15.03 -6.29
CA ARG A 17 2.46 16.28 -7.04
C ARG A 17 1.23 17.16 -6.84
N GLN A 18 0.05 16.55 -6.84
CA GLN A 18 -1.21 17.28 -6.68
C GLN A 18 -1.39 17.79 -5.24
N LEU A 19 -0.90 17.04 -4.25
CA LEU A 19 -1.03 17.35 -2.82
C LEU A 19 0.01 18.36 -2.33
N LEU A 20 1.11 18.54 -3.05
CA LEU A 20 2.25 19.39 -2.67
C LEU A 20 2.42 20.63 -3.57
N GLN A 21 1.39 21.00 -4.34
CA GLN A 21 1.40 22.25 -5.11
C GLN A 21 1.42 23.44 -4.15
N GLY A 22 2.36 24.37 -4.35
CA GLY A 22 2.52 25.55 -3.49
C GLY A 22 3.39 25.37 -2.24
N GLU A 23 3.72 24.13 -1.86
CA GLU A 23 4.54 23.85 -0.67
C GLU A 23 6.04 24.11 -0.91
N ASP A 24 6.72 24.64 0.10
CA ASP A 24 8.17 24.90 0.05
C ASP A 24 9.01 23.60 0.20
N ILE A 25 10.33 23.73 -0.01
CA ILE A 25 11.27 22.60 0.04
C ILE A 25 11.48 22.09 1.47
N ALA A 26 11.38 22.94 2.49
CA ALA A 26 11.61 22.58 3.88
C ALA A 26 10.46 21.72 4.42
N THR A 27 9.22 22.14 4.15
CA THR A 27 7.98 21.41 4.45
C THR A 27 7.98 20.05 3.74
N LYS A 28 8.37 20.02 2.46
CA LYS A 28 8.59 18.76 1.70
C LYS A 28 9.59 17.80 2.38
N ARG A 29 10.70 18.31 2.93
CA ARG A 29 11.68 17.49 3.67
C ARG A 29 11.15 17.01 5.02
N MET A 30 10.43 17.87 5.75
CA MET A 30 9.80 17.51 7.01
C MET A 30 8.81 16.35 6.82
N PHE A 31 8.01 16.36 5.76
CA PHE A 31 7.08 15.27 5.44
C PHE A 31 7.78 13.94 5.19
N ILE A 32 8.86 13.96 4.39
CA ILE A 32 9.65 12.75 4.12
C ILE A 32 10.17 12.16 5.43
N ASN A 33 10.64 13.01 6.34
CA ASN A 33 11.09 12.55 7.65
C ASN A 33 9.93 11.94 8.42
N VAL A 34 8.80 12.62 8.58
CA VAL A 34 7.62 12.11 9.34
C VAL A 34 7.14 10.75 8.86
N VAL A 35 7.09 10.52 7.54
CA VAL A 35 6.67 9.22 6.98
C VAL A 35 7.71 8.11 7.21
N PHE A 36 8.99 8.48 7.27
CA PHE A 36 10.11 7.56 7.37
C PHE A 36 10.83 7.55 8.73
N THR A 37 10.25 8.16 9.76
CA THR A 37 10.80 8.11 11.13
C THR A 37 9.88 7.37 12.10
N GLY A 38 10.45 6.47 12.89
CA GLY A 38 9.79 5.83 14.04
C GLY A 38 9.35 4.37 13.84
N PRO A 39 8.84 3.72 14.90
CA PRO A 39 8.45 2.30 14.91
C PRO A 39 7.28 1.99 13.97
N LYS A 40 6.52 3.02 13.58
CA LYS A 40 5.35 2.93 12.68
C LYS A 40 5.68 2.33 11.32
N ILE A 41 6.91 2.52 10.85
CA ILE A 41 7.34 2.01 9.54
C ILE A 41 7.36 0.50 9.52
N GLU A 42 7.87 -0.14 10.58
CA GLU A 42 7.95 -1.59 10.62
C GLU A 42 6.55 -2.19 10.79
N LEU A 43 5.70 -1.57 11.61
CA LEU A 43 4.29 -1.97 11.74
C LEU A 43 3.52 -1.81 10.43
N SER A 44 3.68 -0.68 9.73
CA SER A 44 3.04 -0.44 8.43
C SER A 44 3.56 -1.40 7.36
N LYS A 45 4.84 -1.78 7.43
CA LYS A 45 5.43 -2.78 6.54
C LYS A 45 4.85 -4.18 6.79
N ARG A 46 4.69 -4.59 8.06
CA ARG A 46 4.03 -5.87 8.40
C ARG A 46 2.58 -5.88 7.91
N LEU A 47 1.83 -4.82 8.19
CA LEU A 47 0.48 -4.63 7.66
C LEU A 47 0.44 -4.73 6.13
N ALA A 48 1.36 -4.06 5.42
CA ALA A 48 1.43 -4.11 3.96
C ALA A 48 1.71 -5.52 3.44
N ILE A 49 2.57 -6.29 4.10
CA ILE A 49 2.90 -7.67 3.72
C ILE A 49 1.69 -8.58 3.89
N ASP A 50 0.99 -8.48 5.03
CA ASP A 50 -0.18 -9.33 5.32
C ASP A 50 -1.35 -8.99 4.38
N VAL A 51 -1.61 -7.71 4.11
CA VAL A 51 -2.59 -7.27 3.12
C VAL A 51 -2.23 -7.76 1.72
N GLN A 52 -1.00 -7.56 1.27
CA GLN A 52 -0.56 -8.01 -0.06
C GLN A 52 -0.75 -9.52 -0.23
N ARG A 53 -0.31 -10.32 0.74
CA ARG A 53 -0.42 -11.79 0.67
C ARG A 53 -1.87 -12.25 0.57
N ASN A 54 -2.77 -11.68 1.37
CA ASN A 54 -4.18 -12.07 1.39
C ASN A 54 -4.94 -11.62 0.14
N ILE A 55 -4.64 -10.45 -0.42
CA ILE A 55 -5.16 -10.02 -1.73
C ILE A 55 -4.77 -11.05 -2.81
N ILE A 56 -3.49 -11.40 -2.89
CA ILE A 56 -2.99 -12.34 -3.90
C ILE A 56 -3.65 -13.72 -3.73
N SER A 57 -3.80 -14.20 -2.49
CA SER A 57 -4.46 -15.47 -2.19
C SER A 57 -5.94 -15.48 -2.61
N SER A 58 -6.68 -14.40 -2.30
CA SER A 58 -8.09 -14.26 -2.66
C SER A 58 -8.33 -14.28 -4.18
N LEU A 59 -7.39 -13.71 -4.95
CA LEU A 59 -7.53 -13.57 -6.40
C LEU A 59 -7.04 -14.79 -7.20
N ARG A 60 -5.97 -15.47 -6.76
CA ARG A 60 -5.32 -16.56 -7.52
C ARG A 60 -6.24 -17.77 -7.79
N GLY A 61 -7.26 -17.98 -6.98
CA GLY A 61 -8.23 -19.07 -7.19
C GLY A 61 -9.28 -18.79 -8.26
N SER A 62 -9.41 -17.54 -8.74
CA SER A 62 -10.49 -17.15 -9.66
C SER A 62 -10.00 -16.35 -10.87
N TYR A 63 -8.77 -15.86 -10.84
CA TYR A 63 -8.20 -15.04 -11.91
C TYR A 63 -6.78 -15.49 -12.24
N ASP A 64 -6.52 -15.65 -13.54
CA ASP A 64 -5.22 -16.01 -14.08
C ASP A 64 -4.24 -14.80 -14.08
N TYR A 65 -2.94 -15.09 -14.07
CA TYR A 65 -1.86 -14.08 -14.17
C TYR A 65 -1.97 -12.91 -13.17
N ILE A 66 -2.31 -13.20 -11.92
CA ILE A 66 -2.25 -12.20 -10.84
C ILE A 66 -0.79 -11.92 -10.49
N ARG A 67 -0.34 -10.69 -10.73
CA ARG A 67 1.02 -10.25 -10.48
C ARG A 67 1.18 -9.89 -9.00
N ASP A 68 2.18 -10.49 -8.35
CA ASP A 68 2.62 -10.04 -7.03
C ASP A 68 3.63 -8.89 -7.18
N GLY A 69 3.22 -7.69 -6.81
CA GLY A 69 4.05 -6.49 -6.83
C GLY A 69 4.95 -6.33 -5.61
N GLY A 70 4.67 -7.09 -4.55
CA GLY A 70 5.28 -7.00 -3.22
C GLY A 70 4.92 -5.71 -2.47
N ALA A 71 5.09 -5.73 -1.15
CA ALA A 71 4.99 -4.52 -0.32
C ALA A 71 6.19 -3.60 -0.56
N ARG A 72 5.95 -2.32 -0.87
CA ARG A 72 6.99 -1.34 -1.19
C ARG A 72 6.84 -0.10 -0.32
N GLY A 73 7.94 0.36 0.27
CA GLY A 73 7.99 1.64 0.96
C GLY A 73 8.25 2.80 0.00
N ALA A 74 7.45 3.86 0.07
CA ALA A 74 7.68 5.14 -0.60
C ALA A 74 7.03 6.28 0.21
N PRO A 75 7.52 7.54 0.10
CA PRO A 75 6.97 8.65 0.84
C PRO A 75 5.67 9.11 0.17
N TYR A 76 4.55 8.47 0.45
CA TYR A 76 3.25 8.95 -0.02
C TYR A 76 2.70 9.98 0.97
N TYR A 77 2.30 11.15 0.46
CA TYR A 77 1.82 12.25 1.29
C TYR A 77 0.57 11.89 2.08
N VAL A 78 -0.32 11.07 1.51
CA VAL A 78 -1.53 10.58 2.19
C VAL A 78 -1.23 9.74 3.45
N LEU A 79 0.00 9.24 3.60
CA LEU A 79 0.43 8.50 4.78
C LEU A 79 1.08 9.42 5.84
N VAL A 80 1.26 10.71 5.54
CA VAL A 80 1.75 11.72 6.47
C VAL A 80 0.68 11.96 7.55
N GLY A 81 1.09 12.06 8.82
CA GLY A 81 0.18 12.38 9.92
C GLY A 81 -0.61 11.18 10.47
N ALA A 82 -0.51 10.01 9.84
CA ALA A 82 -1.08 8.78 10.40
C ALA A 82 -0.46 8.49 11.77
N GLN A 83 -1.31 8.49 12.81
CA GLN A 83 -0.87 8.22 14.18
C GLN A 83 -0.65 6.72 14.41
N MET A 84 -1.28 5.89 13.59
CA MET A 84 -1.29 4.42 13.58
C MET A 84 -0.59 3.86 12.31
N PRO A 85 -0.32 2.53 12.23
CA PRO A 85 0.17 1.89 11.01
C PRO A 85 -0.77 2.13 9.83
N ALA A 86 -0.24 2.50 8.67
CA ALA A 86 -1.03 2.88 7.49
C ALA A 86 -0.40 2.36 6.20
N VAL A 87 -1.24 1.98 5.23
CA VAL A 87 -0.83 1.43 3.93
C VAL A 87 -1.66 2.02 2.79
N LEU A 88 -1.05 2.14 1.61
CA LEU A 88 -1.72 2.48 0.36
C LEU A 88 -1.73 1.22 -0.52
N VAL A 89 -2.91 0.81 -0.97
CA VAL A 89 -3.10 -0.39 -1.80
C VAL A 89 -3.35 0.02 -3.25
N GLU A 90 -2.46 -0.40 -4.15
CA GLU A 90 -2.66 -0.28 -5.61
C GLU A 90 -3.39 -1.55 -6.09
N THR A 91 -4.66 -1.43 -6.46
CA THR A 91 -5.53 -2.59 -6.77
C THR A 91 -5.40 -3.13 -8.19
N GLY A 92 -4.73 -2.38 -9.08
CA GLY A 92 -4.45 -2.78 -10.46
C GLY A 92 -4.20 -1.57 -11.38
N TYR A 93 -3.86 -1.81 -12.64
CA TYR A 93 -3.57 -0.75 -13.61
C TYR A 93 -4.71 -0.55 -14.62
N LEU A 94 -5.36 0.61 -14.58
CA LEU A 94 -6.38 0.98 -15.59
C LEU A 94 -5.81 1.11 -17.00
N SER A 95 -4.50 1.35 -17.16
CA SER A 95 -3.83 1.38 -18.46
C SER A 95 -3.66 -0.01 -19.08
N ASN A 96 -3.75 -1.08 -18.27
CA ASN A 96 -3.71 -2.45 -18.74
C ASN A 96 -5.13 -2.92 -19.08
N PRO A 97 -5.43 -3.30 -20.34
CA PRO A 97 -6.79 -3.70 -20.74
C PRO A 97 -7.35 -4.89 -19.95
N LYS A 98 -6.51 -5.85 -19.56
CA LYS A 98 -6.92 -7.04 -18.79
C LYS A 98 -7.29 -6.67 -17.35
N GLU A 99 -6.45 -5.86 -16.70
CA GLU A 99 -6.72 -5.37 -15.34
C GLU A 99 -7.89 -4.39 -15.30
N ARG A 100 -8.03 -3.51 -16.31
CA ARG A 100 -9.18 -2.62 -16.42
C ARG A 100 -10.50 -3.40 -16.43
N LYS A 101 -10.62 -4.44 -17.25
CA LYS A 101 -11.83 -5.28 -17.31
C LYS A 101 -12.15 -5.89 -15.95
N ARG A 102 -11.13 -6.34 -15.22
CA ARG A 102 -11.26 -6.88 -13.86
C ARG A 102 -11.67 -5.81 -12.84
N LEU A 103 -11.05 -4.63 -12.89
CA LEU A 103 -11.38 -3.54 -11.98
C LEU A 103 -12.83 -3.04 -12.14
N LEU A 104 -13.48 -3.33 -13.28
CA LEU A 104 -14.89 -3.04 -13.53
C LEU A 104 -15.82 -4.23 -13.22
N ASP A 105 -15.28 -5.41 -12.91
CA ASP A 105 -16.04 -6.62 -12.55
C ASP A 105 -16.37 -6.61 -11.04
N PRO A 106 -17.65 -6.58 -10.65
CA PRO A 106 -18.05 -6.61 -9.25
C PRO A 106 -17.51 -7.81 -8.47
N ASN A 107 -17.38 -8.98 -9.10
CA ASN A 107 -16.84 -10.18 -8.43
C ASN A 107 -15.34 -10.04 -8.12
N TYR A 108 -14.60 -9.34 -8.99
CA TYR A 108 -13.19 -9.06 -8.77
C TYR A 108 -13.02 -8.05 -7.64
N GLN A 109 -13.87 -7.01 -7.60
CA GLN A 109 -13.88 -6.02 -6.52
C GLN A 109 -14.21 -6.66 -5.16
N ASP A 110 -15.18 -7.58 -5.12
CA ASP A 110 -15.53 -8.31 -3.89
C ASP A 110 -14.36 -9.17 -3.40
N LYS A 111 -13.71 -9.93 -4.29
CA LYS A 111 -12.53 -10.73 -3.92
C LYS A 111 -11.34 -9.87 -3.49
N LEU A 112 -11.15 -8.70 -4.10
CA LEU A 112 -10.18 -7.70 -3.65
C LEU A 112 -10.49 -7.25 -2.21
N ALA A 113 -11.74 -6.88 -1.95
CA ALA A 113 -12.19 -6.43 -0.63
C ALA A 113 -12.01 -7.52 0.44
N VAL A 114 -12.42 -8.76 0.14
CA VAL A 114 -12.20 -9.94 1.01
C VAL A 114 -10.71 -10.13 1.30
N GLY A 115 -9.86 -10.00 0.28
CA GLY A 115 -8.40 -10.10 0.44
C GLY A 115 -7.83 -9.02 1.37
N ILE A 116 -8.31 -7.77 1.24
CA ILE A 116 -7.91 -6.66 2.10
C ILE A 116 -8.33 -6.91 3.55
N VAL A 117 -9.60 -7.28 3.76
CA VAL A 117 -10.16 -7.56 5.10
C VAL A 117 -9.41 -8.69 5.79
N ASN A 118 -9.20 -9.82 5.09
CA ASN A 118 -8.44 -10.95 5.62
C ASN A 118 -6.99 -10.58 5.95
N GLY A 119 -6.38 -9.71 5.14
CA GLY A 119 -5.07 -9.14 5.42
C GLY A 119 -5.00 -8.32 6.71
N ILE A 120 -5.98 -7.46 6.93
CA ILE A 120 -6.08 -6.65 8.16
C ILE A 120 -6.30 -7.56 9.38
N ILE A 121 -7.21 -8.54 9.28
CA ILE A 121 -7.47 -9.51 10.36
C ILE A 121 -6.19 -10.31 10.68
N SER A 122 -5.47 -10.77 9.66
CA SER A 122 -4.21 -11.48 9.83
C SER A 122 -3.17 -10.62 10.55
N TYR A 123 -3.03 -9.36 10.16
CA TYR A 123 -2.14 -8.41 10.81
C TYR A 123 -2.47 -8.23 12.30
N LEU A 124 -3.75 -8.03 12.63
CA LEU A 124 -4.20 -7.84 14.01
C LEU A 124 -3.93 -9.09 14.87
N LYS A 125 -4.21 -10.29 14.36
CA LYS A 125 -3.92 -11.56 15.06
C LYS A 125 -2.42 -11.77 15.29
N ASN A 126 -1.60 -11.46 14.28
CA ASN A 126 -0.14 -11.53 14.43
C ASN A 126 0.35 -10.53 15.48
N ARG A 127 -0.27 -9.34 15.52
CA ARG A 127 0.09 -8.28 16.47
C ARG A 127 -0.27 -8.63 17.91
N GLU A 128 -1.42 -9.26 18.13
CA GLU A 128 -1.86 -9.74 19.44
C GLU A 128 -0.84 -10.74 20.02
N ARG A 129 -0.44 -11.74 19.23
CA ARG A 129 0.57 -12.75 19.62
C ARG A 129 1.96 -12.21 19.93
N GLU A 130 2.29 -11.01 19.44
CA GLU A 130 3.58 -10.36 19.73
C GLU A 130 3.56 -9.58 21.05
N LEU A 131 2.37 -9.32 21.59
CA LEU A 131 2.16 -8.54 22.81
C LEU A 131 1.88 -9.43 24.03
N ASP A 132 1.49 -10.69 23.81
CA ASP A 132 1.41 -11.76 24.81
C ASP A 132 2.80 -12.35 25.12
#